data_AF-A0A0C3EI89-F1
#
_entry.id   AF-A0A0C3EI89-F1
#
_cell.length_a   1.000
_cell.length_b   1.000
_cell.length_c   1.000
_cell.angle_alpha   90.00
_cell.angle_beta   90.00
_cell.angle_gamma   90.00
#
_symmetry.space_group_name_H-M   'P 1'
#
loop_
_entity.id
_entity.type
_entity.pdbx_description
1 polymer ?
#
loop_
_entity_poly.entity_id
_entity_poly.type
_entity_poly.pdbx_seq_one_letter_code
_entity_poly.pdbx_strand_id
1 'polypeptide(L)'
;MSEPSLEEQQKHLQQLLNSLKGLIKNLPLSLPCGAKEGPIGKYFPDKAEYDEEEGPYFTFNKAYERVFQGLAESDRELLVMRGKYGIERVHTCMTIFSKISGIEKNNGLVLIAARALDLVELCKTVIAKVIPSKANTCGPAERKQTLLSKAAAVQDEDNEPRDKEDEPNDKDYRPK
;
A
#
# COMPACT_ATOMS: atom_id res chain seq x y z
N MET A 1 -13.70 27.54 -19.74
CA MET A 1 -13.46 26.15 -20.18
C MET A 1 -14.75 25.39 -20.00
N SER A 2 -15.10 24.45 -20.88
CA SER A 2 -16.29 23.62 -20.69
C SER A 2 -16.10 22.68 -19.51
N GLU A 3 -17.18 22.39 -18.77
CA GLU A 3 -17.14 21.35 -17.73
C GLU A 3 -16.98 19.97 -18.40
N PRO A 4 -16.16 19.06 -17.83
CA PRO A 4 -15.98 17.72 -18.37
C PRO A 4 -17.27 16.92 -18.25
N SER A 5 -17.58 16.11 -19.26
CA SER A 5 -18.73 15.21 -19.25
C SER A 5 -18.67 14.21 -18.09
N LEU A 6 -19.83 13.68 -17.68
CA LEU A 6 -19.91 12.69 -16.60
C LEU A 6 -19.02 11.47 -16.87
N GLU A 7 -18.95 11.01 -18.12
CA GLU A 7 -18.08 9.90 -18.53
C GLU A 7 -16.58 10.24 -18.35
N GLU A 8 -16.16 11.45 -18.73
CA GLU A 8 -14.79 11.92 -18.53
C GLU A 8 -14.44 12.03 -17.04
N GLN A 9 -15.35 12.54 -16.21
CA GLN A 9 -15.18 12.61 -14.75
C GLN A 9 -15.02 11.21 -14.13
N GLN A 10 -15.90 10.26 -14.49
CA GLN A 10 -15.83 8.87 -14.02
C GLN A 10 -14.54 8.18 -14.48
N LYS A 11 -14.15 8.36 -15.75
CA LYS A 11 -12.92 7.80 -16.33
C LYS A 11 -11.67 8.36 -15.64
N HIS A 12 -11.62 9.67 -15.40
CA HIS A 12 -10.51 10.32 -14.71
C HIS A 12 -10.39 9.84 -13.25
N LEU A 13 -11.51 9.79 -12.51
CA LEU A 13 -11.52 9.26 -11.16
C LEU A 13 -11.08 7.78 -11.12
N GLN A 14 -11.55 6.95 -12.05
CA GLN A 14 -11.15 5.55 -12.12
C GLN A 14 -9.65 5.37 -12.43
N GLN A 15 -9.05 6.25 -13.24
CA GLN A 15 -7.60 6.27 -13.45
C GLN A 15 -6.86 6.60 -12.15
N LEU A 16 -7.29 7.61 -11.40
CA LEU A 16 -6.68 7.99 -10.12
C LEU A 16 -6.81 6.88 -9.06
N LEU A 17 -7.99 6.27 -8.92
CA LEU A 17 -8.20 5.13 -8.01
C LEU A 17 -7.33 3.93 -8.38
N ASN A 18 -7.19 3.62 -9.67
CA ASN A 18 -6.28 2.57 -10.15
C ASN A 18 -4.80 2.89 -9.84
N SER A 19 -4.37 4.14 -10.05
CA SER A 19 -3.02 4.60 -9.69
C SER A 19 -2.77 4.52 -8.18
N LEU A 20 -3.72 4.99 -7.36
CA LEU A 20 -3.66 4.89 -5.90
C LEU A 20 -3.55 3.43 -5.46
N LYS A 21 -4.43 2.54 -5.95
CA LYS A 21 -4.37 1.10 -5.68
C LYS A 21 -3.02 0.47 -6.08
N GLY A 22 -2.42 0.94 -7.17
CA GLY A 22 -1.07 0.56 -7.59
C GLY A 22 0.00 0.97 -6.57
N LEU A 23 -0.04 2.20 -6.08
CA LEU A 23 0.88 2.69 -5.05
C LEU A 23 0.69 1.95 -3.71
N ILE A 24 -0.55 1.71 -3.30
CA ILE A 24 -0.90 1.00 -2.06
C ILE A 24 -0.30 -0.40 -2.03
N LYS A 25 -0.36 -1.13 -3.15
CA LYS A 25 0.29 -2.45 -3.30
C LYS A 25 1.82 -2.41 -3.21
N ASN A 26 2.44 -1.27 -3.53
CA ASN A 26 3.88 -1.07 -3.53
C ASN A 26 4.39 -0.32 -2.29
N LEU A 27 3.55 -0.13 -1.26
CA LEU A 27 3.97 0.49 0.00
C LEU A 27 5.06 -0.35 0.69
N PRO A 28 6.21 0.24 1.06
CA PRO A 28 7.31 -0.47 1.71
C PRO A 28 6.90 -1.26 2.95
N LEU A 29 7.43 -2.48 3.10
CA LEU A 29 7.11 -3.37 4.21
C LEU A 29 7.59 -2.86 5.58
N SER A 30 8.42 -1.82 5.61
CA SER A 30 8.85 -1.09 6.80
C SER A 30 7.78 -0.13 7.36
N LEU A 31 6.78 0.26 6.56
CA LEU A 31 5.70 1.13 7.02
C LEU A 31 4.79 0.39 8.02
N PRO A 32 4.28 1.07 9.07
CA PRO A 32 3.36 0.46 10.03
C PRO A 32 2.03 0.07 9.37
N CYS A 33 1.34 -0.89 9.99
CA CYS A 33 -0.03 -1.23 9.62
C CYS A 33 -1.02 -0.33 10.39
N GLY A 34 -2.03 0.19 9.69
CA GLY A 34 -3.07 0.99 10.32
C GLY A 34 -3.90 0.17 11.30
N ALA A 35 -4.17 0.73 12.47
CA ALA A 35 -5.03 0.13 13.49
C ALA A 35 -6.50 0.54 13.29
N LYS A 36 -7.44 -0.33 13.69
CA LYS A 36 -8.88 -0.07 13.63
C LYS A 36 -9.27 1.19 14.43
N GLU A 37 -8.68 1.35 15.61
CA GLU A 37 -8.92 2.49 16.51
C GLU A 37 -8.11 3.75 16.12
N GLY A 38 -7.29 3.67 15.06
CA GLY A 38 -6.56 4.81 14.50
C GLY A 38 -7.48 5.78 13.73
N PRO A 39 -6.98 6.98 13.35
CA PRO A 39 -7.81 8.02 12.74
C PRO A 39 -8.52 7.56 11.46
N ILE A 40 -7.82 6.83 10.58
CA ILE A 40 -8.43 6.28 9.37
C ILE A 40 -9.53 5.26 9.70
N GLY A 41 -9.26 4.28 10.57
CA GLY A 41 -10.24 3.25 10.94
C GLY A 41 -11.47 3.80 11.67
N LYS A 42 -11.30 4.87 12.46
CA LYS A 42 -12.37 5.57 13.17
C LYS A 42 -13.29 6.37 12.25
N TYR A 43 -12.75 7.07 11.24
CA TYR A 43 -13.52 7.99 10.39
C TYR A 43 -13.92 7.40 9.03
N PHE A 44 -13.30 6.31 8.58
CA PHE A 44 -13.69 5.56 7.38
C PHE A 44 -14.25 4.17 7.76
N PRO A 45 -15.50 4.09 8.27
CA PRO A 45 -16.09 2.86 8.80
C PRO A 45 -16.20 1.75 7.73
N ASP A 46 -16.33 0.49 8.18
CA ASP A 46 -16.29 -0.68 7.30
C ASP A 46 -17.38 -0.68 6.21
N LYS A 47 -18.57 -0.13 6.52
CA LYS A 47 -19.66 0.15 5.58
C LYS A 47 -19.66 1.63 5.19
N ALA A 48 -19.97 1.92 3.92
CA ALA A 48 -20.21 3.28 3.46
C ALA A 48 -21.68 3.65 3.70
N GLU A 49 -21.96 4.15 4.90
CA GLU A 49 -23.23 4.81 5.23
C GLU A 49 -23.04 6.33 4.99
N TYR A 50 -24.08 7.01 4.52
CA TYR A 50 -24.03 8.45 4.24
C TYR A 50 -25.32 9.14 4.66
N ASP A 51 -25.20 10.42 4.99
CA ASP A 51 -26.33 11.27 5.34
C ASP A 51 -27.13 11.61 4.07
N GLU A 52 -28.43 11.29 4.05
CA GLU A 52 -29.28 11.50 2.87
C GLU A 52 -29.61 12.99 2.62
N GLU A 53 -29.49 13.85 3.64
CA GLU A 53 -29.69 15.30 3.53
C GLU A 53 -28.41 16.01 3.07
N GLU A 54 -27.26 15.70 3.68
CA GLU A 54 -25.95 16.27 3.28
C GLU A 54 -25.41 15.66 1.97
N GLY A 55 -25.78 14.40 1.68
CA GLY A 55 -25.37 13.66 0.49
C GLY A 55 -24.03 12.90 0.61
N PRO A 56 -23.74 12.02 -0.38
CA PRO A 56 -22.62 11.08 -0.29
C PRO A 56 -21.25 11.77 -0.36
N TYR A 57 -21.09 12.79 -1.21
CA TYR A 57 -19.82 13.54 -1.27
C TYR A 57 -19.51 14.23 0.06
N PHE A 58 -20.49 14.91 0.65
CA PHE A 58 -20.28 15.67 1.88
C PHE A 58 -19.89 14.75 3.03
N THR A 59 -20.58 13.61 3.19
CA THR A 59 -20.22 12.59 4.19
C THR A 59 -18.77 12.11 4.01
N PHE A 60 -18.37 11.78 2.78
CA PHE A 60 -17.00 11.38 2.47
C PHE A 60 -15.97 12.49 2.79
N ASN A 61 -16.24 13.74 2.37
CA ASN A 61 -15.32 14.85 2.60
C ASN A 61 -15.18 15.18 4.10
N LYS A 62 -16.27 15.13 4.86
CA LYS A 62 -16.30 15.27 6.33
C LYS A 62 -15.44 14.23 7.05
N ALA A 63 -15.36 13.00 6.51
CA ALA A 63 -14.43 11.97 6.99
C ALA A 63 -12.97 12.25 6.58
N TYR A 64 -12.75 12.67 5.33
CA TYR A 64 -11.43 13.02 4.80
C TYR A 64 -10.80 14.19 5.56
N GLU A 65 -11.55 15.27 5.79
CA GLU A 65 -11.09 16.47 6.48
C GLU A 65 -10.70 16.17 7.93
N ARG A 66 -11.50 15.39 8.66
CA ARG A 66 -11.17 14.93 10.03
C ARG A 66 -9.90 14.08 10.14
N VAL A 67 -9.42 13.51 9.04
CA VAL A 67 -8.22 12.67 9.00
C VAL A 67 -7.02 13.43 8.44
N PHE A 68 -7.19 14.25 7.40
CA PHE A 68 -6.09 14.81 6.61
C PHE A 68 -5.96 16.34 6.64
N GLN A 69 -6.99 17.08 7.09
CA GLN A 69 -6.96 18.55 7.11
C GLN A 69 -6.35 19.08 8.42
N GLY A 70 -5.63 20.21 8.34
CA GLY A 70 -5.03 20.87 9.50
C GLY A 70 -3.76 20.21 10.04
N LEU A 71 -3.36 19.06 9.48
CA LEU A 71 -2.10 18.38 9.78
C LEU A 71 -0.94 19.00 8.99
N ALA A 72 0.24 19.03 9.61
CA ALA A 72 1.49 19.33 8.90
C ALA A 72 1.80 18.24 7.87
N GLU A 73 2.64 18.53 6.87
CA GLU A 73 3.01 17.58 5.81
C GLU A 73 3.60 16.29 6.38
N SER A 74 4.50 16.41 7.37
CA SER A 74 5.07 15.27 8.11
C SER A 74 4.01 14.38 8.75
N ASP A 75 2.95 14.98 9.30
CA ASP A 75 1.91 14.26 10.04
C ASP A 75 0.93 13.60 9.07
N ARG A 76 0.69 14.21 7.90
CA ARG A 76 -0.03 13.57 6.79
C ARG A 76 0.72 12.36 6.26
N GLU A 77 2.05 12.42 6.17
CA GLU A 77 2.88 11.28 5.74
C GLU A 77 2.78 10.08 6.70
N LEU A 78 2.67 10.32 8.01
CA LEU A 78 2.46 9.26 9.01
C LEU A 78 1.12 8.52 8.83
N LEU A 79 0.16 9.09 8.11
CA LEU A 79 -1.11 8.43 7.76
C LEU A 79 -0.99 7.46 6.58
N VAL A 80 0.15 7.44 5.86
CA VAL A 80 0.43 6.46 4.80
C VAL A 80 0.85 5.13 5.43
N MET A 81 -0.13 4.48 6.05
CA MET A 81 0.00 3.18 6.70
C MET A 81 -0.52 2.05 5.80
N ARG A 82 0.01 0.84 5.98
CA ARG A 82 -0.41 -0.38 5.26
C ARG A 82 -1.64 -1.04 5.89
N GLY A 83 -2.19 -2.02 5.18
CA GLY A 83 -3.24 -2.94 5.68
C GLY A 83 -4.64 -2.32 5.73
N LYS A 84 -5.61 -3.14 6.17
CA LYS A 84 -7.06 -2.87 6.08
C LYS A 84 -7.50 -1.51 6.63
N TYR A 85 -6.89 -1.03 7.71
CA TYR A 85 -7.22 0.27 8.34
C TYR A 85 -6.17 1.36 8.07
N GLY A 86 -5.22 1.10 7.18
CA GLY A 86 -4.34 2.11 6.59
C GLY A 86 -4.97 2.77 5.37
N ILE A 87 -4.15 3.29 4.46
CA ILE A 87 -4.61 4.08 3.31
C ILE A 87 -5.52 3.28 2.34
N GLU A 88 -5.45 1.95 2.35
CA GLU A 88 -6.36 1.03 1.65
C GLU A 88 -7.83 1.23 2.04
N ARG A 89 -8.10 1.58 3.30
CA ARG A 89 -9.45 1.92 3.79
C ARG A 89 -10.02 3.13 3.05
N VAL A 90 -9.21 4.18 2.91
CA VAL A 90 -9.61 5.44 2.27
C VAL A 90 -9.88 5.22 0.78
N HIS A 91 -8.99 4.51 0.08
CA HIS A 91 -9.21 4.08 -1.31
C HIS A 91 -10.50 3.26 -1.46
N THR A 92 -10.77 2.34 -0.53
CA THR A 92 -11.98 1.50 -0.54
C THR A 92 -13.24 2.35 -0.38
N CYS A 93 -13.25 3.29 0.57
CA CYS A 93 -14.36 4.24 0.72
C CYS A 93 -14.53 5.11 -0.53
N MET A 94 -13.47 5.73 -1.07
CA MET A 94 -13.56 6.49 -2.34
C MET A 94 -14.19 5.67 -3.47
N THR A 95 -13.81 4.39 -3.60
CA THR A 95 -14.33 3.47 -4.63
C THR A 95 -15.81 3.11 -4.43
N ILE A 96 -16.30 3.10 -3.20
CA ILE A 96 -17.72 2.84 -2.90
C ILE A 96 -18.53 4.13 -3.13
N PHE A 97 -18.09 5.25 -2.53
CA PHE A 97 -18.77 6.54 -2.64
C PHE A 97 -18.89 7.03 -4.10
N SER A 98 -17.88 6.77 -4.95
CA SER A 98 -17.93 7.10 -6.38
C SER A 98 -18.99 6.34 -7.20
N LYS A 99 -19.65 5.36 -6.61
CA LYS A 99 -20.71 4.54 -7.24
C LYS A 99 -22.09 4.76 -6.62
N ILE A 100 -22.21 5.62 -5.62
CA ILE A 100 -23.49 5.96 -4.99
C ILE A 100 -24.24 6.91 -5.93
N SER A 101 -25.51 6.61 -6.23
CA SER A 101 -26.36 7.48 -7.05
C SER A 101 -26.47 8.87 -6.44
N GLY A 102 -26.31 9.93 -7.24
CA GLY A 102 -26.30 11.31 -6.74
C GLY A 102 -24.92 11.83 -6.35
N ILE A 103 -23.84 11.03 -6.42
CA ILE A 103 -22.46 11.52 -6.20
C ILE A 103 -21.98 12.49 -7.30
N GLU A 104 -22.59 12.41 -8.48
CA GLU A 104 -22.36 13.33 -9.59
C GLU A 104 -22.92 14.74 -9.35
N LYS A 105 -23.86 14.90 -8.42
CA LYS A 105 -24.40 16.21 -8.04
C LYS A 105 -23.31 17.08 -7.41
N ASN A 106 -23.39 18.39 -7.64
CA ASN A 106 -22.47 19.39 -7.07
C ASN A 106 -20.98 19.05 -7.29
N ASN A 107 -20.65 18.45 -8.44
CA ASN A 107 -19.30 18.05 -8.84
C ASN A 107 -18.61 17.03 -7.90
N GLY A 108 -19.38 16.23 -7.14
CA GLY A 108 -18.84 15.29 -6.16
C GLY A 108 -17.81 14.29 -6.72
N LEU A 109 -17.95 13.85 -7.97
CA LEU A 109 -16.95 13.01 -8.65
C LEU A 109 -15.61 13.73 -8.89
N VAL A 110 -15.65 15.00 -9.33
CA VAL A 110 -14.45 15.84 -9.50
C VAL A 110 -13.78 16.09 -8.15
N LEU A 111 -14.57 16.28 -7.10
CA LEU A 111 -14.06 16.52 -5.75
C LEU A 111 -13.45 15.26 -5.11
N ILE A 112 -14.04 14.07 -5.32
CA ILE A 112 -13.37 12.80 -4.97
C ILE A 112 -12.09 12.62 -5.79
N ALA A 113 -12.09 12.98 -7.08
CA ALA A 113 -10.88 12.91 -7.91
C ALA A 113 -9.75 13.81 -7.35
N ALA A 114 -10.06 15.04 -6.91
CA ALA A 114 -9.09 15.89 -6.22
C ALA A 114 -8.51 15.21 -4.96
N ARG A 115 -9.36 14.63 -4.10
CA ARG A 115 -8.88 13.88 -2.92
C ARG A 115 -8.07 12.63 -3.29
N ALA A 116 -8.41 11.95 -4.38
CA ALA A 116 -7.64 10.79 -4.87
C ALA A 116 -6.26 11.21 -5.39
N LEU A 117 -6.16 12.38 -6.04
CA LEU A 117 -4.89 12.95 -6.49
C LEU A 117 -4.00 13.33 -5.28
N ASP A 118 -4.55 14.02 -4.28
CA ASP A 118 -3.84 14.34 -3.02
C ASP A 118 -3.17 13.09 -2.41
N LEU A 119 -3.89 11.97 -2.36
CA LEU A 119 -3.38 10.71 -1.80
C LEU A 119 -2.37 10.01 -2.72
N VAL A 120 -2.53 10.12 -4.05
CA VAL A 120 -1.54 9.62 -5.02
C VAL A 120 -0.20 10.33 -4.84
N GLU A 121 -0.21 11.65 -4.64
CA GLU A 121 0.99 12.44 -4.39
C GLU A 121 1.61 12.10 -3.03
N LEU A 122 0.80 12.08 -1.97
CA LEU A 122 1.24 11.73 -0.62
C LEU A 122 1.88 10.33 -0.56
N CYS A 123 1.27 9.32 -1.21
CA CYS A 123 1.85 7.99 -1.30
C CYS A 123 3.18 7.97 -2.09
N LYS A 124 3.29 8.72 -3.19
CA LYS A 124 4.57 8.83 -3.93
C LYS A 124 5.68 9.41 -3.07
N THR A 125 5.40 10.50 -2.32
CA THR A 125 6.37 11.14 -1.43
C THR A 125 6.88 10.17 -0.36
N VAL A 126 5.99 9.45 0.33
CA VAL A 126 6.38 8.46 1.34
C VAL A 126 7.17 7.30 0.74
N ILE A 127 6.75 6.76 -0.41
CA ILE A 127 7.49 5.69 -1.10
C ILE A 127 8.92 6.17 -1.47
N ALA A 128 9.06 7.38 -2.01
CA ALA A 128 10.36 7.95 -2.38
C ALA A 128 11.27 8.24 -1.18
N LYS A 129 10.72 8.59 -0.02
CA LYS A 129 11.47 8.79 1.23
C LYS A 129 11.96 7.47 1.84
N VAL A 130 11.17 6.41 1.74
CA VAL A 130 11.45 5.11 2.40
C VAL A 130 12.24 4.14 1.53
N ILE A 131 12.21 4.28 0.20
CA ILE A 131 13.11 3.57 -0.72
C ILE A 131 14.32 4.47 -0.98
N PRO A 132 15.46 4.31 -0.27
CA PRO A 132 16.65 5.09 -0.57
C PRO A 132 17.09 4.81 -2.01
N SER A 133 17.15 5.87 -2.82
CA SER A 133 17.49 5.78 -4.23
C SER A 133 18.89 5.19 -4.39
N LYS A 134 18.97 3.96 -4.92
CA LYS A 134 20.24 3.33 -5.32
C LYS A 134 20.74 3.98 -6.61
N ALA A 135 21.20 5.23 -6.51
CA ALA A 135 21.80 5.98 -7.60
C ALA A 135 23.15 6.57 -7.14
N ASN A 136 24.17 6.35 -7.97
CA ASN A 136 25.52 6.95 -7.90
C ASN A 136 26.46 6.53 -6.74
N THR A 137 26.96 5.30 -6.83
CA THR A 137 28.42 5.07 -6.80
C THR A 137 28.84 4.13 -7.94
N CYS A 138 28.83 4.65 -9.18
CA CYS A 138 29.64 4.06 -10.25
C CYS A 138 31.10 4.44 -10.00
N GLY A 139 31.76 3.72 -9.09
CA GLY A 139 33.22 3.75 -9.00
C GLY A 139 33.81 3.09 -10.25
N PRO A 140 34.86 3.66 -10.88
CA PRO A 140 35.49 3.02 -12.02
C PRO A 140 36.10 1.70 -11.57
N ALA A 141 35.68 0.60 -12.18
CA ALA A 141 36.25 -0.71 -11.92
C ALA A 141 37.71 -0.73 -12.44
N GLU A 142 38.68 -0.66 -11.52
CA GLU A 142 40.08 -0.93 -11.84
C GLU A 142 40.21 -2.35 -12.40
N ARG A 143 40.43 -2.45 -13.71
CA ARG A 143 40.94 -3.68 -14.34
C ARG A 143 42.31 -3.99 -13.74
N LYS A 144 42.41 -5.03 -12.92
CA LYS A 144 43.67 -5.74 -12.70
C LYS A 144 43.62 -7.07 -13.44
N GLN A 145 44.47 -7.13 -14.46
CA GLN A 145 44.53 -8.19 -15.46
C GLN A 145 45.65 -9.16 -15.08
N THR A 146 45.41 -10.48 -15.22
CA THR A 146 46.46 -11.54 -15.33
C THR A 146 47.31 -11.76 -14.05
N LEU A 147 47.40 -12.96 -13.48
CA LEU A 147 48.03 -14.13 -14.12
C LEU A 147 47.59 -15.46 -13.50
N LEU A 148 47.50 -16.46 -14.38
CA LEU A 148 47.30 -17.87 -14.06
C LEU A 148 48.65 -18.49 -13.65
N SER A 149 48.70 -19.24 -12.54
CA SER A 149 49.81 -20.15 -12.21
C SER A 149 49.26 -21.40 -11.50
N LYS A 150 49.85 -22.56 -11.79
CA LYS A 150 49.22 -23.88 -11.64
C LYS A 150 50.08 -24.80 -10.76
N ALA A 151 49.50 -25.35 -9.69
CA ALA A 151 49.93 -26.56 -8.97
C ALA A 151 48.71 -27.05 -8.16
N ALA A 152 48.11 -28.23 -8.31
CA ALA A 152 48.57 -29.61 -8.50
C ALA A 152 48.85 -30.36 -7.18
N ALA A 153 48.15 -31.49 -7.02
CA ALA A 153 48.34 -32.58 -6.02
C ALA A 153 47.97 -32.28 -4.54
N VAL A 154 47.46 -33.23 -3.72
CA VAL A 154 46.64 -34.48 -3.88
C VAL A 154 46.41 -35.06 -2.44
N GLN A 155 45.36 -35.89 -2.22
CA GLN A 155 45.11 -36.70 -0.98
C GLN A 155 44.79 -35.91 0.32
N ASP A 156 44.19 -36.42 1.42
CA ASP A 156 43.29 -37.55 1.78
C ASP A 156 42.62 -37.16 3.15
N GLU A 157 41.70 -37.85 3.85
CA GLU A 157 41.13 -39.22 3.84
C GLU A 157 39.56 -39.19 3.94
N ASP A 158 38.93 -40.37 4.05
CA ASP A 158 37.52 -40.72 4.28
C ASP A 158 36.82 -40.15 5.54
N ASN A 159 35.48 -39.93 5.47
CA ASN A 159 34.51 -40.72 6.27
C ASN A 159 33.01 -40.44 5.96
N GLU A 160 32.33 -41.48 5.49
CA GLU A 160 30.91 -41.82 5.70
C GLU A 160 30.92 -43.33 6.08
N PRO A 161 29.84 -43.96 6.64
CA PRO A 161 28.48 -43.48 6.89
C PRO A 161 27.90 -43.99 8.26
N ARG A 162 26.55 -44.11 8.34
CA ARG A 162 25.72 -44.90 9.29
C ARG A 162 25.37 -44.26 10.65
N ASP A 163 24.22 -44.56 11.27
CA ASP A 163 23.10 -45.47 10.93
C ASP A 163 21.78 -44.99 11.59
N LYS A 164 20.64 -45.19 10.89
CA LYS A 164 19.34 -45.75 11.36
C LYS A 164 18.45 -45.12 12.45
N GLU A 165 17.14 -45.17 12.13
CA GLU A 165 15.98 -45.69 12.92
C GLU A 165 15.62 -44.95 14.24
N ASP A 166 14.36 -44.76 14.67
CA ASP A 166 13.09 -45.46 14.43
C ASP A 166 11.86 -44.51 14.33
N GLU A 167 10.83 -44.94 13.58
CA GLU A 167 9.42 -44.65 13.88
C GLU A 167 8.87 -45.85 14.68
N PRO A 168 7.97 -45.68 15.68
CA PRO A 168 6.56 -45.92 15.36
C PRO A 168 5.49 -45.18 16.22
N ASN A 169 4.49 -44.65 15.52
CA ASN A 169 3.05 -44.94 15.68
C ASN A 169 2.52 -45.61 16.98
N ASP A 170 1.75 -44.87 17.79
CA ASP A 170 0.51 -45.37 18.45
C ASP A 170 -0.43 -44.17 18.76
N LYS A 171 -1.57 -44.05 18.06
CA LYS A 171 -2.93 -44.52 18.40
C LYS A 171 -3.63 -43.81 19.57
N ASP A 172 -4.82 -43.31 19.22
CA ASP A 172 -6.07 -43.29 20.00
C ASP A 172 -6.02 -43.22 21.53
N TYR A 173 -6.40 -42.06 22.08
CA TYR A 173 -7.18 -42.05 23.31
C TYR A 173 -8.24 -40.93 23.34
N ARG A 174 -9.51 -41.31 23.16
CA ARG A 174 -10.68 -40.47 23.45
C ARG A 174 -11.79 -41.30 24.09
N PRO A 175 -12.02 -41.16 25.41
CA PRO A 175 -13.23 -41.65 26.06
C PRO A 175 -14.24 -40.52 26.28
N LYS A 176 -15.41 -40.70 25.63
CA LYS A 176 -16.78 -40.31 26.03
C LYS A 176 -16.95 -39.05 26.89
#